data_AF-A0A7Z9I6A8-F1
#
_entry.id   AF-A0A7Z9I6A8-F1
#
_cell.length_a   1.000
_cell.length_b   1.000
_cell.length_c   1.000
_cell.angle_alpha   90.00
_cell.angle_beta   90.00
_cell.angle_gamma   90.00
#
_symmetry.space_group_name_H-M   'P 1'
#
loop_
_entity.id
_entity.type
_entity.pdbx_description
1 polymer ?
#
loop_
_entity_poly.entity_id
_entity_poly.type
_entity_poly.pdbx_seq_one_letter_code
_entity_poly.pdbx_strand_id
1 'polypeptide(L)'
;AIADDVAYNNHDVEDALRAGLINLQALNEVMYFQEIIQELKGRYPDIEDNLLTYQMLRMSISKMIKDIIKNSNKNISQLKIKTNNDVFNQSNFLISMSDNMKIDSIKIRKFLYKNVYNHPKLINKRANSENTILKLFEYFEKNFDQLPIDWLSRNKKQSKHRIICDYISGMTDRYASKLYRSLYE
;
A
#
# COMPACT_ATOMS: atom_id res chain seq x y z
N ALA A 1 -6.72 2.95 8.49
CA ALA A 1 -5.64 3.90 8.17
C ALA A 1 -4.32 3.47 8.83
N ILE A 2 -4.12 3.65 10.14
CA ILE A 2 -2.78 3.40 10.73
C ILE A 2 -2.27 1.96 10.65
N ALA A 3 -3.16 0.96 10.75
CA ALA A 3 -2.78 -0.44 10.56
C ALA A 3 -2.32 -0.71 9.11
N ASP A 4 -2.91 0.01 8.15
CA ASP A 4 -2.55 -0.05 6.74
C ASP A 4 -1.17 0.56 6.49
N ASP A 5 -0.83 1.68 7.17
CA ASP A 5 0.51 2.26 7.10
C ASP A 5 1.60 1.28 7.59
N VAL A 6 1.32 0.52 8.66
CA VAL A 6 2.23 -0.52 9.17
C VAL A 6 2.33 -1.67 8.18
N ALA A 7 1.20 -2.13 7.64
CA ALA A 7 1.17 -3.22 6.68
C ALA A 7 1.96 -2.84 5.42
N TYR A 8 1.66 -1.70 4.80
CA TYR A 8 2.29 -1.21 3.58
C TYR A 8 3.81 -1.05 3.72
N ASN A 9 4.29 -0.41 4.79
CA ASN A 9 5.72 -0.21 5.00
C ASN A 9 6.53 -1.50 5.13
N ASN A 10 5.88 -2.61 5.51
CA ASN A 10 6.56 -3.89 5.75
C ASN A 10 6.31 -4.90 4.62
N HIS A 11 5.07 -5.08 4.20
CA HIS A 11 4.72 -6.02 3.15
C HIS A 11 5.29 -5.60 1.79
N ASP A 12 5.29 -4.32 1.44
CA ASP A 12 5.89 -3.90 0.16
C ASP A 12 7.40 -4.08 0.15
N VAL A 13 8.07 -3.95 1.31
CA VAL A 13 9.49 -4.28 1.46
C VAL A 13 9.70 -5.80 1.30
N GLU A 14 8.88 -6.61 1.96
CA GLU A 14 8.91 -8.08 1.85
C GLU A 14 8.72 -8.54 0.40
N ASP A 15 7.70 -8.02 -0.28
CA ASP A 15 7.39 -8.36 -1.67
C ASP A 15 8.49 -7.89 -2.62
N ALA A 16 9.06 -6.71 -2.40
CA ALA A 16 10.17 -6.21 -3.22
C ALA A 16 11.43 -7.05 -3.06
N LEU A 17 11.74 -7.54 -1.85
CA LEU A 17 12.84 -8.48 -1.60
C LEU A 17 12.57 -9.83 -2.26
N ARG A 18 11.37 -10.39 -2.08
CA ARG A 18 10.96 -11.68 -2.68
C ARG A 18 11.00 -11.63 -4.20
N ALA A 19 10.56 -10.53 -4.79
CA ALA A 19 10.57 -10.32 -6.25
C ALA A 19 11.97 -9.98 -6.80
N GLY A 20 12.99 -9.86 -5.95
CA GLY A 20 14.35 -9.48 -6.35
C GLY A 20 14.40 -8.11 -7.02
N LEU A 21 13.55 -7.17 -6.58
CA LEU A 21 13.56 -5.77 -7.00
C LEU A 21 14.57 -4.97 -6.17
N ILE A 22 14.76 -5.36 -4.91
CA ILE A 22 15.77 -4.84 -3.99
C ILE A 22 16.44 -6.00 -3.25
N ASN A 23 17.57 -5.73 -2.61
CA ASN A 23 18.26 -6.66 -1.70
C ASN A 23 18.39 -6.03 -0.30
N LEU A 24 18.87 -6.83 0.67
CA LEU A 24 19.09 -6.35 2.04
C LEU A 24 20.04 -5.15 2.11
N GLN A 25 21.04 -5.08 1.24
CA GLN A 25 22.00 -3.98 1.22
C GLN A 25 21.33 -2.65 0.86
N ALA A 26 20.36 -2.66 -0.06
CA ALA A 26 19.60 -1.47 -0.45
C ALA A 26 18.80 -0.87 0.72
N LEU A 27 18.34 -1.70 1.67
CA LEU A 27 17.60 -1.22 2.84
C LEU A 27 18.45 -0.35 3.78
N ASN A 28 19.79 -0.39 3.67
CA ASN A 28 20.65 0.52 4.42
C ASN A 28 20.49 1.99 4.00
N GLU A 29 19.86 2.29 2.86
CA GLU A 29 19.49 3.68 2.50
C GLU A 29 18.43 4.25 3.47
N VAL A 30 17.70 3.38 4.17
CA VAL A 30 16.69 3.76 5.14
C VAL A 30 17.22 3.50 6.54
N MET A 31 17.61 4.57 7.23
CA MET A 31 18.16 4.54 8.61
C MET A 31 17.34 3.64 9.56
N TYR A 32 16.00 3.68 9.46
CA TYR A 32 15.12 2.82 10.25
C TYR A 32 15.41 1.32 10.09
N PHE A 33 15.57 0.83 8.85
CA PHE A 33 15.92 -0.57 8.60
C PHE A 33 17.39 -0.85 8.90
N GLN A 34 18.28 0.09 8.60
CA GLN A 34 19.70 -0.01 8.93
C GLN A 34 19.91 -0.28 10.44
N GLU A 35 19.24 0.48 11.31
CA GLU A 35 19.31 0.31 12.77
C GLU A 35 18.80 -1.07 13.21
N ILE A 36 17.70 -1.54 12.62
CA ILE A 36 17.15 -2.87 12.91
C ILE A 36 18.12 -3.97 12.48
N ILE A 37 18.69 -3.85 11.27
CA ILE A 37 19.66 -4.81 10.73
C ILE A 37 20.93 -4.85 11.61
N GLN A 38 21.44 -3.69 12.02
CA GLN A 38 22.60 -3.59 12.92
C GLN A 38 22.32 -4.22 14.28
N GLU A 39 21.15 -3.96 14.88
CA GLU A 39 20.74 -4.58 16.15
C GLU A 39 20.66 -6.12 16.02
N LEU A 40 20.10 -6.61 14.92
CA LEU A 40 19.98 -8.06 14.67
C LEU A 40 21.33 -8.72 14.44
N LYS A 41 22.21 -8.11 13.63
CA LYS A 41 23.57 -8.62 13.41
C LYS A 41 24.43 -8.57 14.67
N GLY A 42 24.22 -7.59 15.55
CA GLY A 42 24.87 -7.54 16.86
C GLY A 42 24.43 -8.68 17.79
N ARG A 43 23.15 -9.08 17.72
CA ARG A 43 22.61 -10.20 18.51
C ARG A 43 22.91 -11.57 17.90
N TYR A 44 22.95 -11.65 16.58
CA TYR A 44 23.15 -12.87 15.80
C TYR A 44 24.19 -12.62 14.70
N PRO A 45 25.50 -12.72 14.99
CA PRO A 45 26.56 -12.38 14.03
C PRO A 45 26.55 -13.22 12.75
N ASP A 46 26.23 -14.52 12.88
CA ASP A 46 26.25 -15.50 11.79
C ASP A 46 24.87 -15.74 11.16
N ILE A 47 23.94 -14.78 11.31
CA ILE A 47 22.58 -14.92 10.77
C ILE A 47 22.58 -14.93 9.24
N GLU A 48 21.95 -15.94 8.65
CA GLU A 48 21.75 -16.00 7.20
C GLU A 48 20.80 -14.89 6.72
N ASP A 49 21.05 -14.35 5.52
CA ASP A 49 20.30 -13.23 4.93
C ASP A 49 18.78 -13.46 4.87
N ASN A 50 18.33 -14.68 4.55
CA ASN A 50 16.91 -15.02 4.54
C ASN A 50 16.29 -14.88 5.93
N LEU A 51 16.95 -15.43 6.95
CA LEU A 51 16.48 -15.35 8.33
C LEU A 51 16.57 -13.91 8.86
N LEU A 52 17.62 -13.18 8.49
CA LEU A 52 17.79 -11.76 8.81
C LEU A 52 16.63 -10.93 8.25
N THR A 53 16.23 -11.18 7.00
CA THR A 53 15.09 -10.52 6.37
C THR A 53 13.80 -10.75 7.18
N TYR A 54 13.49 -12.00 7.50
CA TYR A 54 12.30 -12.33 8.29
C TYR A 54 12.31 -11.67 9.67
N GLN A 55 13.45 -11.71 10.37
CA GLN A 55 13.58 -11.10 11.69
C GLN A 55 13.49 -9.57 11.63
N MET A 56 14.09 -8.95 10.61
CA MET A 56 14.02 -7.51 10.38
C MET A 56 12.57 -7.06 10.19
N LEU A 57 11.81 -7.73 9.31
CA LEU A 57 10.39 -7.41 9.07
C LEU A 57 9.55 -7.57 10.34
N ARG A 58 9.72 -8.69 11.05
CA ARG A 58 9.01 -8.94 12.32
C ARG A 58 9.32 -7.88 13.37
N MET A 59 10.58 -7.49 13.48
CA MET A 59 11.03 -6.50 14.44
C MET A 59 10.57 -5.09 14.06
N SER A 60 10.54 -4.77 12.77
CA SER A 60 9.97 -3.52 12.23
C SER A 60 8.49 -3.39 12.59
N ILE A 61 7.66 -4.39 12.26
CA ILE A 61 6.24 -4.43 12.64
C ILE A 61 6.08 -4.24 14.16
N SER A 62 6.88 -4.97 14.95
CA SER A 62 6.84 -4.87 16.41
C SER A 62 7.22 -3.48 16.92
N LYS A 63 8.24 -2.83 16.34
CA LYS A 63 8.66 -1.47 16.69
C LYS A 63 7.57 -0.44 16.36
N MET A 64 6.96 -0.53 15.17
CA MET A 64 5.87 0.36 14.76
C MET A 64 4.64 0.21 15.66
N ILE A 65 4.20 -1.03 15.94
CA ILE A 65 3.03 -1.27 16.81
C ILE A 65 3.29 -0.74 18.24
N LYS A 66 4.48 -1.00 18.80
CA LYS A 66 4.84 -0.49 20.13
C LYS A 66 4.85 1.04 20.19
N ASP A 67 5.38 1.70 19.15
CA ASP A 67 5.35 3.16 19.03
C ASP A 67 3.92 3.69 19.00
N ILE A 68 3.05 3.11 18.16
CA ILE A 68 1.64 3.50 18.06
C ILE A 68 0.94 3.37 19.41
N ILE A 69 1.10 2.23 20.09
CA ILE A 69 0.47 2.02 21.42
C ILE A 69 0.96 3.08 22.41
N LYS A 70 2.28 3.28 22.49
CA LYS A 70 2.88 4.24 23.43
C LYS A 70 2.42 5.67 23.15
N ASN A 71 2.47 6.10 21.89
CA ASN A 71 2.11 7.46 21.49
C ASN A 71 0.60 7.70 21.63
N SER A 72 -0.22 6.72 21.28
CA SER A 72 -1.68 6.81 21.43
C SER A 72 -2.09 6.89 22.90
N ASN A 73 -1.48 6.10 23.79
CA ASN A 73 -1.73 6.18 25.23
C ASN A 73 -1.33 7.55 25.80
N LYS A 74 -0.23 8.13 25.31
CA LYS A 74 0.19 9.48 25.66
C LYS A 74 -0.85 10.51 25.21
N ASN A 75 -1.32 10.44 23.97
CA ASN A 75 -2.34 11.36 23.42
C ASN A 75 -3.65 11.29 24.22
N ILE A 76 -4.15 10.08 24.48
CA ILE A 76 -5.38 9.83 25.25
C ILE A 76 -5.26 10.45 26.66
N SER A 77 -4.11 10.27 27.31
CA SER A 77 -3.87 10.78 28.65
C SER A 77 -3.75 12.31 28.68
N GLN A 78 -3.01 12.90 27.72
CA GLN A 78 -2.81 14.35 27.63
C GLN A 78 -4.11 15.10 27.30
N LEU A 79 -4.93 14.53 26.42
CA LEU A 79 -6.23 15.08 26.02
C LEU A 79 -7.35 14.71 27.00
N LYS A 80 -7.04 13.94 28.06
CA LYS A 80 -7.96 13.54 29.13
C LYS A 80 -9.25 12.89 28.60
N ILE A 81 -9.13 12.07 27.55
CA ILE A 81 -10.25 11.39 26.90
C ILE A 81 -10.86 10.39 27.88
N LYS A 82 -12.17 10.50 28.14
CA LYS A 82 -12.92 9.59 29.03
C LYS A 82 -14.14 8.97 28.36
N THR A 83 -14.67 9.63 27.34
CA THR A 83 -15.88 9.24 26.63
C THR A 83 -15.67 9.24 25.12
N ASN A 84 -16.57 8.58 24.38
CA ASN A 84 -16.55 8.62 22.92
C ASN A 84 -16.76 10.05 22.40
N ASN A 85 -17.54 10.88 23.10
CA ASN A 85 -17.75 12.27 22.70
C ASN A 85 -16.47 13.10 22.76
N ASP A 86 -15.60 12.82 23.74
CA ASP A 86 -14.29 13.49 23.84
C ASP A 86 -13.42 13.18 22.62
N VAL A 87 -13.54 11.96 22.06
CA VAL A 87 -12.86 11.56 20.82
C VAL A 87 -13.37 12.35 19.63
N PHE A 88 -14.69 12.42 19.45
CA PHE A 88 -15.30 13.12 18.31
C PHE A 88 -15.03 14.64 18.32
N ASN A 89 -14.81 15.21 19.50
CA ASN A 89 -14.49 16.63 19.65
C ASN A 89 -13.01 16.97 19.42
N GLN A 90 -12.15 15.99 19.13
CA GLN A 90 -10.75 16.26 18.79
C GLN A 90 -10.58 16.62 17.31
N SER A 91 -9.72 17.62 17.05
CA SER A 91 -9.31 17.98 15.69
C SER A 91 -8.30 17.01 15.09
N ASN A 92 -7.61 16.22 15.92
CA ASN A 92 -6.52 15.34 15.52
C ASN A 92 -6.83 13.87 15.86
N PHE A 93 -6.27 12.95 15.08
CA PHE A 93 -6.35 11.52 15.36
C PHE A 93 -5.66 11.16 16.67
N LEU A 94 -6.40 10.54 17.59
CA LEU A 94 -5.87 10.04 18.86
C LEU A 94 -4.87 8.89 18.65
N ILE A 95 -5.23 7.94 17.77
CA ILE A 95 -4.39 6.80 17.44
C ILE A 95 -3.42 7.21 16.34
N SER A 96 -2.16 7.41 16.71
CA SER A 96 -1.14 7.90 15.78
C SER A 96 0.25 7.39 16.15
N MET A 97 1.10 7.25 15.13
CA MET A 97 2.55 7.11 15.29
C MET A 97 3.12 8.36 15.94
N SER A 98 4.23 8.22 16.67
CA SER A 98 5.03 9.35 17.09
C SER A 98 5.59 10.11 15.88
N ASP A 99 6.00 11.37 16.08
CA ASP A 99 6.51 12.18 14.97
C ASP A 99 7.78 11.58 14.36
N ASN A 100 8.65 10.96 15.17
CA ASN A 100 9.81 10.24 14.67
C ASN A 100 9.40 9.05 13.80
N MET A 101 8.45 8.22 14.26
CA MET A 101 7.98 7.08 13.50
C MET A 101 7.24 7.49 12.22
N LYS A 102 6.51 8.62 12.22
CA LYS A 102 5.94 9.20 10.99
C LYS A 102 7.02 9.60 9.99
N ILE A 103 8.10 10.23 10.46
CA ILE A 103 9.24 10.60 9.61
C ILE A 103 9.88 9.35 9.00
N ASP A 104 10.09 8.30 9.78
CA ASP A 104 10.65 7.04 9.28
C ASP A 104 9.71 6.36 8.29
N SER A 105 8.41 6.32 8.58
CA SER A 105 7.35 5.85 7.67
C SER A 105 7.38 6.60 6.32
N ILE A 106 7.57 7.92 6.34
CA ILE A 106 7.72 8.72 5.10
C ILE A 106 9.01 8.34 4.35
N LYS A 107 10.13 8.13 5.05
CA LYS A 107 11.40 7.72 4.42
C LYS A 107 11.29 6.34 3.77
N ILE A 108 10.64 5.38 4.42
CA ILE A 108 10.36 4.05 3.87
C ILE A 108 9.55 4.17 2.57
N ARG A 109 8.45 4.93 2.58
CA ARG A 109 7.63 5.14 1.38
C ARG A 109 8.40 5.81 0.24
N LYS A 110 9.25 6.81 0.54
CA LYS A 110 10.11 7.45 -0.46
C LYS A 110 11.09 6.46 -1.08
N PHE A 111 11.69 5.60 -0.27
CA PHE A 111 12.57 4.53 -0.74
C PHE A 111 11.82 3.54 -1.64
N LEU A 112 10.66 3.03 -1.21
CA LEU A 112 9.83 2.12 -2.01
C LEU A 112 9.39 2.75 -3.34
N TYR A 113 9.00 4.03 -3.31
CA TYR A 113 8.61 4.74 -4.52
C TYR A 113 9.76 4.83 -5.54
N LYS A 114 10.96 5.15 -5.07
CA LYS A 114 12.15 5.27 -5.91
C LYS A 114 12.60 3.90 -6.45
N ASN A 115 12.71 2.90 -5.58
CA ASN A 115 13.43 1.65 -5.88
C ASN A 115 12.52 0.48 -6.27
N VAL A 116 11.22 0.53 -5.92
CA VAL A 116 10.26 -0.56 -6.16
C VAL A 116 9.23 -0.13 -7.18
N TYR A 117 8.43 0.92 -6.91
CA TYR A 117 7.31 1.25 -7.81
C TYR A 117 7.75 1.79 -9.16
N ASN A 118 8.92 2.40 -9.26
CA ASN A 118 9.49 2.87 -10.52
C ASN A 118 10.57 1.94 -11.07
N HIS A 119 10.63 0.69 -10.58
CA HIS A 119 11.62 -0.27 -11.04
C HIS A 119 11.40 -0.62 -12.53
N PRO A 120 12.46 -0.66 -13.38
CA PRO A 120 12.35 -0.90 -14.82
C PRO A 120 11.56 -2.16 -15.20
N LYS A 121 11.73 -3.25 -14.43
CA LYS A 121 10.96 -4.51 -14.59
C LYS A 121 9.43 -4.33 -14.52
N LEU A 122 8.93 -3.27 -13.88
CA LEU A 122 7.49 -3.02 -13.71
C LEU A 122 6.92 -2.04 -14.74
N ILE A 123 7.77 -1.29 -15.46
CA ILE A 123 7.32 -0.24 -16.40
C ILE A 123 6.42 -0.81 -17.48
N ASN A 124 6.88 -1.86 -18.18
CA ASN A 124 6.10 -2.48 -19.27
C ASN A 124 4.79 -3.08 -18.74
N LYS A 125 4.82 -3.70 -17.56
CA LYS A 125 3.61 -4.28 -16.95
C LYS A 125 2.59 -3.17 -16.62
N ARG A 126 3.04 -2.05 -16.05
CA ARG A 126 2.20 -0.89 -15.75
C ARG A 126 1.61 -0.29 -17.03
N ALA A 127 2.44 -0.04 -18.04
CA ALA A 127 1.98 0.51 -19.33
C ALA A 127 0.92 -0.39 -20.00
N ASN A 128 1.11 -1.72 -19.93
CA ASN A 128 0.12 -2.67 -20.45
C ASN A 128 -1.19 -2.63 -19.68
N SER A 129 -1.14 -2.56 -18.35
CA SER A 129 -2.34 -2.41 -17.50
C SER A 129 -3.07 -1.09 -17.77
N GLU A 130 -2.35 0.03 -17.87
CA GLU A 130 -2.92 1.34 -18.22
C GLU A 130 -3.60 1.31 -19.59
N ASN A 131 -2.94 0.75 -20.61
CA ASN A 131 -3.50 0.60 -21.95
C ASN A 131 -4.75 -0.31 -21.95
N THR A 132 -4.74 -1.39 -21.16
CA THR A 132 -5.90 -2.28 -21.01
C THR A 132 -7.11 -1.51 -20.49
N ILE A 133 -6.94 -0.76 -19.40
CA ILE A 133 -8.03 0.02 -18.79
C ILE A 133 -8.52 1.12 -19.74
N LEU A 134 -7.59 1.83 -20.39
CA LEU A 134 -7.94 2.88 -21.37
C LEU A 134 -8.79 2.30 -22.51
N LYS A 135 -8.36 1.19 -23.10
CA LYS A 135 -9.06 0.56 -24.22
C LYS A 135 -10.44 0.02 -23.82
N LEU A 136 -10.55 -0.59 -22.64
CA LEU A 136 -11.86 -1.01 -22.12
C LEU A 136 -12.79 0.18 -21.91
N PHE A 137 -12.28 1.29 -21.39
CA PHE A 137 -13.07 2.51 -21.23
C PHE A 137 -13.54 3.07 -22.59
N GLU A 138 -12.62 3.22 -23.55
CA GLU A 138 -12.93 3.67 -24.92
C GLU A 138 -13.96 2.76 -25.62
N TYR A 139 -13.86 1.45 -25.40
CA TYR A 139 -14.80 0.46 -25.94
C TYR A 139 -16.22 0.70 -25.41
N PHE A 140 -16.40 0.78 -24.09
CA PHE A 140 -17.73 0.95 -23.49
C PHE A 140 -18.29 2.36 -23.66
N GLU A 141 -17.43 3.37 -23.86
CA GLU A 141 -17.90 4.70 -24.24
C GLU A 141 -18.59 4.69 -25.61
N LYS A 142 -18.02 3.97 -26.58
CA LYS A 142 -18.59 3.83 -27.93
C LYS A 142 -19.74 2.81 -27.99
N ASN A 143 -19.69 1.77 -27.17
CA ASN A 143 -20.60 0.63 -27.18
C ASN A 143 -21.28 0.45 -25.82
N PHE A 144 -21.94 1.51 -25.33
CA PHE A 144 -22.49 1.55 -23.97
C PHE A 144 -23.49 0.42 -23.71
N ASP A 145 -24.26 0.02 -24.72
CA ASP A 145 -25.22 -1.08 -24.74
C ASP A 145 -24.59 -2.47 -24.55
N GLN A 146 -23.27 -2.60 -24.70
CA GLN A 146 -22.53 -3.85 -24.47
C GLN A 146 -22.16 -4.07 -23.00
N LEU A 147 -22.46 -3.12 -22.12
CA LEU A 147 -22.35 -3.33 -20.67
C LEU A 147 -23.32 -4.42 -20.22
N PRO A 148 -22.99 -5.18 -19.15
CA PRO A 148 -23.94 -6.15 -18.60
C PRO A 148 -25.23 -5.47 -18.15
N ILE A 149 -26.36 -6.19 -18.24
CA ILE A 149 -27.70 -5.61 -18.06
C ILE A 149 -27.90 -4.96 -16.68
N ASP A 150 -27.27 -5.52 -15.65
CA ASP A 150 -27.29 -4.97 -14.29
C ASP A 150 -26.60 -3.60 -14.18
N TRP A 151 -25.68 -3.30 -15.10
CA TRP A 151 -25.01 -1.99 -15.20
C TRP A 151 -25.79 -1.00 -16.05
N LEU A 152 -26.44 -1.47 -17.12
CA LEU A 152 -27.34 -0.66 -17.95
C LEU A 152 -28.57 -0.17 -17.17
N SER A 153 -29.03 -0.96 -16.21
CA SER A 153 -30.17 -0.62 -15.35
C SER A 153 -29.82 0.27 -14.16
N ARG A 154 -28.53 0.59 -13.93
CA ARG A 154 -28.12 1.49 -12.85
C ARG A 154 -28.62 2.92 -13.09
N ASN A 155 -28.90 3.57 -11.95
CA ASN A 155 -29.48 4.89 -11.78
C ASN A 155 -29.35 5.86 -12.98
N LYS A 156 -30.49 6.18 -13.63
CA LYS A 156 -30.59 7.10 -14.77
C LYS A 156 -30.07 8.53 -14.50
N LYS A 157 -29.78 8.89 -13.24
CA LYS A 157 -29.20 10.19 -12.86
C LYS A 157 -27.66 10.23 -12.95
N GLN A 158 -26.98 9.08 -13.06
CA GLN A 158 -25.54 9.03 -13.22
C GLN A 158 -25.13 9.20 -14.69
N SER A 159 -24.00 9.84 -14.94
CA SER A 159 -23.45 9.92 -16.30
C SER A 159 -23.00 8.55 -16.78
N LYS A 160 -23.06 8.33 -18.11
CA LYS A 160 -22.57 7.10 -18.74
C LYS A 160 -21.12 6.82 -18.35
N HIS A 161 -20.26 7.84 -18.37
CA HIS A 161 -18.85 7.74 -17.96
C HIS A 161 -18.67 7.20 -16.54
N ARG A 162 -19.50 7.63 -15.58
CA ARG A 162 -19.45 7.12 -14.20
C ARG A 162 -19.81 5.64 -14.14
N ILE A 163 -20.86 5.23 -14.85
CA ILE A 163 -21.28 3.82 -14.89
C ILE A 163 -20.16 2.93 -15.47
N ILE A 164 -19.48 3.40 -16.53
CA ILE A 164 -18.33 2.71 -17.12
C ILE A 164 -17.17 2.64 -16.12
N CYS A 165 -16.81 3.75 -15.45
CA CYS A 165 -15.78 3.76 -14.41
C CYS A 165 -16.06 2.75 -13.29
N ASP A 166 -17.30 2.72 -12.81
CA ASP A 166 -17.71 1.85 -11.71
C ASP A 166 -17.70 0.38 -12.14
N TYR A 167 -18.07 0.08 -13.40
CA TYR A 167 -18.00 -1.27 -13.95
C TYR A 167 -16.56 -1.75 -14.08
N ILE A 168 -15.69 -0.93 -14.68
CA ILE A 168 -14.27 -1.26 -14.87
C ILE A 168 -13.55 -1.41 -13.53
N SER A 169 -13.78 -0.51 -12.58
CA SER A 169 -13.16 -0.61 -11.24
C SER A 169 -13.67 -1.79 -10.41
N GLY A 170 -14.83 -2.36 -10.76
CA GLY A 170 -15.35 -3.60 -10.18
C GLY A 170 -14.77 -4.88 -10.79
N MET A 171 -13.95 -4.79 -11.84
CA MET A 171 -13.33 -5.97 -12.47
C MET A 171 -12.15 -6.48 -11.66
N THR A 172 -11.94 -7.80 -11.68
CA THR A 172 -10.64 -8.38 -11.29
C THR A 172 -9.65 -8.28 -12.44
N ASP A 173 -8.35 -8.23 -12.17
CA ASP A 173 -7.29 -8.23 -13.19
C ASP A 173 -7.47 -9.33 -14.24
N ARG A 174 -7.83 -10.55 -13.79
CA ARG A 174 -8.08 -11.70 -14.66
C ARG A 174 -9.27 -11.46 -15.60
N TYR A 175 -10.34 -10.87 -15.08
CA TYR A 175 -11.52 -10.56 -15.88
C TYR A 175 -11.23 -9.45 -16.89
N ALA A 176 -10.61 -8.35 -16.46
CA ALA A 176 -10.25 -7.23 -17.33
C ALA A 176 -9.31 -7.69 -18.46
N SER A 177 -8.29 -8.49 -18.13
CA SER A 177 -7.38 -9.06 -19.14
C SER A 177 -8.11 -9.98 -20.11
N LYS A 178 -8.97 -10.90 -19.64
CA LYS A 178 -9.75 -11.79 -20.52
C LYS A 178 -10.68 -11.02 -21.45
N LEU A 179 -11.37 -10.02 -20.93
CA LEU A 179 -12.29 -9.18 -21.69
C LEU A 179 -11.52 -8.37 -22.75
N TYR A 180 -10.41 -7.74 -22.37
CA TYR A 180 -9.55 -7.04 -23.32
C TYR A 180 -9.12 -7.92 -24.48
N ARG A 181 -8.62 -9.14 -24.19
CA ARG A 181 -8.25 -10.09 -25.24
C ARG A 181 -9.43 -10.40 -26.15
N SER A 182 -10.59 -10.74 -25.61
CA SER A 182 -11.76 -11.05 -26.46
C SER A 182 -12.24 -9.91 -27.37
N LEU A 183 -11.88 -8.67 -27.07
CA LEU A 183 -12.27 -7.49 -27.85
C LEU A 183 -11.21 -7.05 -28.87
N TYR A 184 -9.93 -7.39 -28.66
CA TYR A 184 -8.81 -6.82 -29.39
C TYR A 184 -7.77 -7.84 -29.90
N GLU A 185 -7.83 -9.09 -29.44
CA GLU A 185 -6.97 -10.22 -29.86
C GLU A 185 -7.83 -11.34 -30.46
#